data_AF-A0A1V6AEL4-F1
#
_entry.id   AF-A0A1V6AEL4-F1
#
_cell.length_a   1.000
_cell.length_b   1.000
_cell.length_c   1.000
_cell.angle_alpha   90.00
_cell.angle_beta   90.00
_cell.angle_gamma   90.00
#
_symmetry.space_group_name_H-M   'P 1'
#
loop_
_entity.id
_entity.type
_entity.pdbx_description
1 polymer ?
#
loop_
_entity_poly.entity_id
_entity_poly.type
_entity_poly.pdbx_seq_one_letter_code
_entity_poly.pdbx_strand_id
1 'polypeptide(L)'
;MLTKDLLVSLFFPHSPLHDGAVIIRGDKIMAAGCLLPLPATHEMRVSYPTRTRHLAAIGLTQETDAAVVIVSEESGGISLATRGTLERLIDRNKLEDRLLEYLKK
;
A
#
# COMPACT_ATOMS: atom_id res chain seq x y z
N MET A 1 0.29 -4.94 -19.36
CA MET A 1 1.23 -3.91 -18.89
C MET A 1 0.52 -3.03 -17.88
N LEU A 2 1.26 -2.63 -16.86
CA LEU A 2 0.85 -1.64 -15.87
C LEU A 2 0.77 -0.26 -16.55
N THR A 3 -0.33 0.45 -16.33
CA THR A 3 -0.51 1.82 -16.82
C THR A 3 -1.12 2.67 -15.71
N LYS A 4 -0.90 3.99 -15.78
CA LYS A 4 -1.47 4.96 -14.84
C LYS A 4 -3.00 4.91 -14.88
N ASP A 5 -3.59 4.98 -16.07
CA ASP A 5 -5.04 5.03 -16.23
C ASP A 5 -5.73 3.76 -15.69
N LEU A 6 -5.10 2.60 -15.85
CA LEU A 6 -5.60 1.36 -15.26
C LEU A 6 -5.61 1.41 -13.73
N LEU A 7 -4.53 1.87 -13.10
CA LEU A 7 -4.49 2.02 -11.64
C LEU A 7 -5.55 3.00 -11.13
N VAL A 8 -5.70 4.15 -11.79
CA VAL A 8 -6.73 5.13 -11.44
C VAL A 8 -8.13 4.53 -11.58
N SER A 9 -8.39 3.78 -12.65
CA SER A 9 -9.68 3.13 -12.88
C SER A 9 -9.99 2.05 -11.83
N LEU A 10 -8.99 1.32 -11.34
CA LEU A 10 -9.18 0.27 -10.33
C LEU A 10 -9.61 0.85 -8.98
N PHE A 11 -9.05 2.00 -8.59
CA PHE A 11 -9.39 2.68 -7.33
C PHE A 11 -10.53 3.70 -7.47
N PHE A 12 -11.26 3.71 -8.58
CA PHE A 12 -12.40 4.60 -8.75
C PHE A 12 -13.53 4.19 -7.78
N PRO A 13 -14.06 5.08 -6.91
CA PRO A 13 -14.96 4.70 -5.79
C PRO A 13 -16.24 3.95 -6.16
N HIS A 14 -16.68 4.02 -7.42
CA HIS A 14 -17.87 3.31 -7.90
C HIS A 14 -17.56 1.98 -8.59
N SER A 15 -16.28 1.59 -8.68
CA SER A 15 -15.86 0.32 -9.24
C SER A 15 -15.98 -0.79 -8.19
N PRO A 16 -16.49 -1.99 -8.49
CA PRO A 16 -16.51 -3.10 -7.53
C PRO A 16 -15.12 -3.53 -7.02
N LEU A 17 -14.04 -3.11 -7.72
CA LEU A 17 -12.66 -3.46 -7.38
C LEU A 17 -11.94 -2.41 -6.51
N HIS A 18 -12.58 -1.27 -6.21
CA HIS A 18 -11.96 -0.17 -5.49
C HIS A 18 -11.68 -0.47 -4.01
N ASP A 19 -12.47 -1.39 -3.44
CA ASP A 19 -12.39 -1.77 -2.05
C ASP A 19 -11.43 -2.96 -1.90
N GLY A 20 -10.18 -2.66 -1.60
CA GLY A 20 -9.12 -3.64 -1.41
C GLY A 20 -7.78 -3.20 -1.99
N ALA A 21 -6.84 -4.14 -2.04
CA ALA A 21 -5.50 -3.92 -2.58
C ALA A 21 -5.39 -4.37 -4.04
N VAL A 22 -4.47 -3.73 -4.76
CA VAL A 22 -4.03 -4.16 -6.09
C VAL A 22 -2.65 -4.79 -5.95
N ILE A 23 -2.51 -6.02 -6.42
CA ILE A 23 -1.24 -6.77 -6.38
C ILE A 23 -0.54 -6.62 -7.72
N ILE A 24 0.68 -6.11 -7.68
CA ILE A 24 1.51 -5.87 -8.87
C ILE A 24 2.75 -6.75 -8.77
N ARG A 25 3.10 -7.41 -9.87
CA ARG A 25 4.34 -8.18 -10.00
C ARG A 25 5.00 -7.85 -11.33
N GLY A 26 6.22 -7.33 -11.27
CA GLY A 26 6.91 -6.81 -12.45
C GLY A 26 6.10 -5.69 -13.11
N ASP A 27 5.78 -5.85 -14.39
CA ASP A 27 5.03 -4.89 -15.20
C ASP A 27 3.53 -5.24 -15.33
N LYS A 28 3.00 -6.13 -14.47
CA LYS A 28 1.62 -6.62 -14.58
C LYS A 28 0.86 -6.54 -13.26
N ILE A 29 -0.42 -6.24 -13.36
CA ILE A 29 -1.39 -6.39 -12.26
C ILE A 29 -1.81 -7.86 -12.21
N MET A 30 -1.62 -8.49 -11.05
CA MET A 30 -1.99 -9.89 -10.82
C MET A 30 -3.41 -10.02 -10.30
N ALA A 31 -3.83 -9.09 -9.45
CA ALA A 31 -5.17 -9.06 -8.87
C ALA A 31 -5.52 -7.64 -8.38
N ALA A 32 -6.82 -7.39 -8.22
CA ALA A 32 -7.38 -6.16 -7.67
C ALA A 32 -8.57 -6.50 -6.75
N GLY A 33 -8.92 -5.62 -5.81
CA GLY A 33 -9.94 -5.90 -4.80
C GLY A 33 -9.49 -6.96 -3.78
N CYS A 34 -8.18 -7.10 -3.55
CA CYS A 34 -7.65 -8.12 -2.65
C CYS A 34 -7.81 -7.69 -1.18
N LEU A 35 -8.35 -8.59 -0.36
CA LEU A 35 -8.33 -8.44 1.09
C LEU A 35 -6.95 -8.84 1.62
N LEU A 36 -6.31 -7.95 2.36
CA LEU A 36 -4.99 -8.18 2.95
C LEU A 36 -5.12 -8.59 4.43
N PRO A 37 -4.16 -9.37 4.96
CA PRO A 37 -4.13 -9.71 6.37
C PRO A 37 -3.92 -8.47 7.23
N LEU A 38 -4.59 -8.44 8.40
CA LEU A 38 -4.40 -7.39 9.39
C LEU A 38 -3.39 -7.86 10.45
N PRO A 39 -2.54 -6.97 10.96
CA PRO A 39 -1.56 -7.30 11.99
C PRO A 39 -2.26 -7.67 13.30
N ALA A 40 -1.70 -8.62 14.03
CA ALA A 40 -2.18 -8.94 15.36
C ALA A 40 -2.00 -7.74 16.31
N THR A 41 -3.02 -7.43 17.11
CA THR A 41 -3.11 -6.22 17.95
C THR A 41 -1.91 -6.01 18.89
N HIS A 42 -1.20 -7.08 19.25
CA HIS A 42 -0.05 -7.04 20.16
C HIS A 42 1.27 -6.60 19.50
N GLU A 43 1.36 -6.58 18.17
CA GLU A 43 2.59 -6.23 17.45
C GLU A 43 2.64 -4.77 17.02
N MET A 44 1.53 -4.04 17.17
CA MET A 44 1.46 -2.63 16.80
C MET A 44 2.17 -1.76 17.84
N ARG A 45 3.43 -1.41 17.57
CA ARG A 45 4.16 -0.33 18.25
C ARG A 45 3.68 1.08 17.84
N VAL A 46 2.67 1.18 16.97
CA VAL A 46 2.25 2.44 16.34
C VAL A 46 1.06 3.02 17.11
N SER A 47 1.30 4.10 17.85
CA SER A 47 0.27 4.85 18.61
C SER A 47 -0.64 5.72 17.72
N TYR A 48 -0.95 5.31 16.48
CA TYR A 48 -1.80 6.08 15.58
C TYR A 48 -3.18 5.43 15.42
N PRO A 49 -4.26 6.24 15.28
CA PRO A 49 -5.51 5.79 14.69
C PRO A 49 -5.25 5.48 13.21
N THR A 50 -4.61 4.34 12.94
CA THR A 50 -4.24 3.93 11.59
C THR A 50 -5.45 3.25 10.97
N ARG A 51 -5.97 3.84 9.89
CA ARG A 51 -7.12 3.33 9.15
C ARG A 51 -6.86 1.91 8.62
N THR A 52 -7.93 1.17 8.35
CA THR A 52 -7.91 -0.22 7.86
C THR A 52 -6.89 -0.48 6.76
N ARG A 53 -6.75 0.41 5.75
CA ARG A 53 -5.74 0.28 4.68
C ARG A 53 -4.30 0.28 5.16
N HIS A 54 -3.98 1.10 6.16
CA HIS A 54 -2.62 1.16 6.73
C HIS A 54 -2.32 -0.11 7.53
N LEU A 55 -3.31 -0.59 8.30
CA LEU A 55 -3.18 -1.85 9.02
C LEU A 55 -2.97 -3.00 8.06
N ALA A 56 -3.78 -3.12 7.01
CA ALA A 56 -3.65 -4.18 6.01
C ALA A 56 -2.29 -4.15 5.30
N ALA A 57 -1.74 -2.96 5.04
CA ALA A 57 -0.40 -2.82 4.49
C ALA A 57 0.69 -3.28 5.48
N ILE A 58 0.58 -2.94 6.76
CA ILE A 58 1.50 -3.42 7.79
C ILE A 58 1.44 -4.94 7.88
N GLY A 59 0.24 -5.53 8.00
CA GLY A 59 0.06 -6.98 8.13
C GLY A 59 0.67 -7.74 6.95
N LEU A 60 0.38 -7.32 5.71
CA LEU A 60 0.98 -7.96 4.54
C LEU A 60 2.51 -7.85 4.54
N THR A 61 3.06 -6.70 4.90
CA THR A 61 4.50 -6.45 4.86
C THR A 61 5.27 -7.03 6.05
N GLN A 62 4.58 -7.52 7.08
CA GLN A 62 5.20 -8.31 8.15
C GLN A 62 5.50 -9.74 7.69
N GLU A 63 4.59 -10.32 6.91
CA GLU A 63 4.69 -11.71 6.46
C GLU A 63 5.39 -11.85 5.10
N THR A 64 5.57 -10.75 4.38
CA THR A 64 6.14 -10.73 3.03
C THR A 64 7.21 -9.66 2.86
N ASP A 65 8.02 -9.82 1.84
CA ASP A 65 8.99 -8.82 1.39
C ASP A 65 8.35 -7.75 0.48
N ALA A 66 7.04 -7.74 0.31
CA ALA A 66 6.35 -6.76 -0.53
C ALA A 66 6.56 -5.32 -0.03
N ALA A 67 6.53 -4.37 -0.96
CA ALA A 67 6.36 -2.96 -0.67
C ALA A 67 4.91 -2.58 -0.95
N VAL A 68 4.26 -1.89 -0.02
CA VAL A 68 2.87 -1.46 -0.16
C VAL A 68 2.79 0.05 -0.07
N VAL A 69 2.25 0.67 -1.12
CA VAL A 69 1.99 2.11 -1.17
C VAL A 69 0.53 2.36 -0.77
N ILE A 70 0.32 3.31 0.13
CA ILE A 70 -1.00 3.67 0.65
C ILE A 70 -1.25 5.15 0.40
N VAL A 71 -2.44 5.48 -0.10
CA VAL A 71 -2.92 6.86 -0.18
C VAL A 71 -4.09 7.02 0.78
N SER A 72 -4.00 7.99 1.69
CA SER A 72 -5.06 8.32 2.65
C SER A 72 -6.23 8.99 1.94
N GLU A 73 -7.44 8.47 2.13
CA GLU A 73 -8.67 9.08 1.58
C GLU A 73 -9.00 10.43 2.22
N GLU A 74 -8.61 10.63 3.47
CA GLU A 74 -8.96 11.86 4.19
C GLU A 74 -8.02 13.00 3.89
N SER A 75 -6.72 12.71 3.83
CA SER A 75 -5.67 13.72 3.75
C SER A 75 -4.96 13.75 2.41
N GLY A 76 -5.16 12.74 1.56
CA GLY A 76 -4.36 12.53 0.35
C GLY A 76 -2.90 12.17 0.62
N GLY A 77 -2.50 12.04 1.90
CA GLY A 77 -1.13 11.73 2.30
C GLY A 77 -0.71 10.34 1.83
N ILE A 78 0.56 10.23 1.43
CA ILE A 78 1.13 8.98 0.92
C ILE A 78 1.95 8.32 2.04
N SER A 79 1.80 7.02 2.18
CA SER A 79 2.64 6.20 3.07
C SER A 79 3.21 5.01 2.31
N LEU A 80 4.36 4.53 2.78
CA LEU A 80 5.01 3.32 2.29
C LEU A 80 5.15 2.35 3.47
N ALA A 81 4.61 1.14 3.31
CA ALA A 81 4.82 0.05 4.25
C ALA A 81 5.80 -0.97 3.67
N THR A 82 6.81 -1.34 4.46
CA THR A 82 7.81 -2.35 4.12
C THR A 82 8.28 -3.04 5.39
N ARG A 83 8.41 -4.37 5.37
CA ARG A 83 8.91 -5.17 6.51
C ARG A 83 8.23 -4.81 7.84
N GLY A 84 6.90 -4.65 7.82
CA GLY A 84 6.08 -4.31 8.97
C GLY A 84 6.25 -2.89 9.51
N THR A 85 7.04 -2.04 8.85
CA THR A 85 7.23 -0.63 9.21
C THR A 85 6.44 0.27 8.27
N LEU A 86 5.74 1.26 8.82
CA LEU A 86 5.01 2.26 8.06
C LEU A 86 5.75 3.60 8.09
N GLU A 87 6.18 4.08 6.92
CA GLU A 87 6.79 5.39 6.73
C GLU A 87 5.76 6.34 6.08
N ARG A 88 5.45 7.47 6.73
CA ARG A 88 4.67 8.55 6.11
C ARG A 88 5.58 9.43 5.27
N LEU A 89 5.18 9.65 4.02
CA LEU A 89 5.96 10.39 3.05
C LEU A 89 5.30 11.74 2.81
N ILE A 90 6.09 12.80 2.97
CA ILE A 90 5.61 14.18 2.88
C ILE A 90 5.47 14.58 1.39
N ASP A 91 6.33 14.03 0.52
CA ASP A 91 6.42 14.43 -0.88
C ASP A 91 6.55 13.23 -1.84
N ARG A 92 6.12 13.43 -3.08
CA ARG A 92 6.13 12.41 -4.14
C ARG A 92 7.54 11.95 -4.51
N ASN A 93 8.51 12.86 -4.52
CA ASN A 93 9.91 12.52 -4.83
C ASN A 93 10.46 11.51 -3.82
N LYS A 94 10.14 11.71 -2.53
CA LYS A 94 10.57 10.81 -1.47
C LYS A 94 9.95 9.42 -1.61
N LEU A 95 8.71 9.32 -2.07
CA LEU A 95 8.10 8.02 -2.41
C LEU A 95 8.88 7.30 -3.50
N GLU A 96 9.15 8.00 -4.60
CA GLU A 96 9.86 7.43 -5.74
C GLU A 96 11.24 6.91 -5.34
N ASP A 97 12.02 7.74 -4.63
CA ASP A 97 13.35 7.37 -4.15
C ASP A 97 13.31 6.12 -3.27
N ARG A 98 12.41 6.11 -2.28
CA ARG A 98 12.30 5.00 -1.30
C ARG A 98 11.78 3.72 -1.94
N LEU A 99 10.81 3.83 -2.86
CA LEU A 99 10.25 2.68 -3.57
C LEU A 99 11.29 2.07 -4.51
N LEU A 100 12.02 2.90 -5.27
CA LEU A 100 13.09 2.43 -6.15
C LEU A 100 14.25 1.82 -5.34
N GLU A 101 14.62 2.40 -4.20
CA GLU A 101 15.64 1.84 -3.31
C GLU A 101 15.24 0.43 -2.83
N TYR A 102 13.97 0.25 -2.46
CA TYR A 102 13.47 -1.02 -1.95
C TYR A 102 13.35 -2.09 -3.06
N LEU A 103 12.84 -1.73 -4.24
CA LEU A 103 12.62 -2.67 -5.36
C LEU A 103 13.90 -3.06 -6.11
N LYS A 104 15.01 -2.32 -5.94
CA LYS A 104 16.31 -2.64 -6.54
C LYS A 104 17.11 -3.70 -5.77
N LYS A 105 16.69 -4.02 -4.54
CA LYS A 105 17.28 -5.09 -3.72
C LYS A 105 16.68 -6.43 -4.08
#